data_AF-A0A533RUW6-F1
#
_entry.id   AF-A0A533RUW6-F1
#
_cell.length_a   1.000
_cell.length_b   1.000
_cell.length_c   1.000
_cell.angle_alpha   90.00
_cell.angle_beta   90.00
_cell.angle_gamma   90.00
#
_symmetry.space_group_name_H-M   'P 1'
#
loop_
_entity.id
_entity.type
_entity.pdbx_description
1 polymer ?
#
loop_
_entity_poly.entity_id
_entity_poly.type
_entity_poly.pdbx_seq_one_letter_code
_entity_poly.pdbx_strand_id
1 'polypeptide(L)'
;MVGYNDSKQLDHKFGGPKESLWGLSLMGLQTWNSIRAIDFLQSLGDVDPERIGCTGESGGGTQTYMVAALDSRIRVAAPVCMVSAHFQGGCLCENAPSLRLDTNNVEIAALMAPMPMLLVSATGDWTRRTPWVEYPFIRRIYGFFGASAKVKSVQVNAPHNYNRESREAAYAWFGKWLLGSSDPERFKERPYTLDKDQDILVFSGGERPSNALDARGLIAHVVSISKGSLEKLKPKDARGLVRSKKIMGEMMAGCLSVESDPKAEATVRGKAHIKPKAILTRLTIGRKGMGEEIPGVLLRPTKRTGRGTLVVYQDGKSKLFEGRCPNPLASGLLSAGHDVLSIDCFLT
;
A
#
# COMPACT_ATOMS: atom_id res chain seq x y z
N MET A 1 9.53 -4.75 15.81
CA MET A 1 9.16 -3.57 14.98
C MET A 1 10.43 -2.93 14.43
N VAL A 2 10.37 -2.34 13.23
CA VAL A 2 11.52 -1.61 12.66
C VAL A 2 11.90 -0.44 13.58
N GLY A 3 13.19 -0.19 13.80
CA GLY A 3 13.69 0.82 14.73
C GLY A 3 13.85 0.36 16.17
N TYR A 4 13.51 -0.89 16.48
CA TYR A 4 13.62 -1.48 17.82
C TYR A 4 14.42 -2.79 17.78
N ASN A 5 14.99 -3.17 18.93
CA ASN A 5 15.73 -4.41 19.14
C ASN A 5 16.79 -4.62 18.05
N ASP A 6 16.86 -5.79 17.40
CA ASP A 6 17.87 -6.05 16.36
C ASP A 6 17.65 -5.26 15.05
N SER A 7 16.44 -4.71 14.84
CA SER A 7 16.02 -4.05 13.60
C SER A 7 16.35 -2.55 13.57
N LYS A 8 17.62 -2.18 13.80
CA LYS A 8 18.08 -0.76 13.89
C LYS A 8 18.65 -0.16 12.61
N GLN A 9 18.56 -0.82 11.45
CA GLN A 9 19.04 -0.25 10.18
C GLN A 9 18.29 1.02 9.79
N LEU A 10 17.03 1.14 10.21
CA LEU A 10 16.18 2.31 10.07
C LEU A 10 15.62 2.64 11.44
N ASP A 11 15.40 3.92 11.74
CA ASP A 11 14.71 4.32 12.96
C ASP A 11 13.18 4.14 12.85
N HIS A 12 12.46 4.25 13.97
CA HIS A 12 11.00 4.11 14.00
C HIS A 12 10.23 5.36 13.51
N LYS A 13 10.92 6.35 12.97
CA LYS A 13 10.35 7.56 12.37
C LYS A 13 10.73 7.68 10.89
N PHE A 14 11.36 6.64 10.34
CA PHE A 14 11.85 6.62 8.98
C PHE A 14 10.71 6.82 7.98
N GLY A 15 10.97 7.73 7.04
CA GLY A 15 10.09 8.08 5.94
C GLY A 15 10.59 9.33 5.23
N GLY A 16 9.92 9.71 4.16
CA GLY A 16 10.27 10.88 3.38
C GLY A 16 9.69 10.84 1.98
N PRO A 17 9.78 11.95 1.22
CA PRO A 17 9.27 12.01 -0.15
C PRO A 17 9.94 10.99 -1.07
N LYS A 18 11.26 10.77 -0.90
CA LYS A 18 12.01 9.80 -1.71
C LYS A 18 11.56 8.37 -1.43
N GLU A 19 11.43 8.02 -0.17
CA GLU A 19 11.03 6.69 0.28
C GLU A 19 9.61 6.39 -0.19
N SER A 20 8.70 7.36 0.00
CA SER A 20 7.31 7.27 -0.46
C SER A 20 7.20 7.10 -1.97
N LEU A 21 8.01 7.83 -2.75
CA LEU A 21 8.07 7.72 -4.21
C LEU A 21 8.42 6.29 -4.67
N TRP A 22 9.26 5.59 -3.91
CA TRP A 22 9.68 4.22 -4.22
C TRP A 22 8.86 3.16 -3.48
N GLY A 23 7.72 3.52 -2.90
CA GLY A 23 6.85 2.58 -2.18
C GLY A 23 7.47 2.02 -0.89
N LEU A 24 8.52 2.65 -0.38
CA LEU A 24 9.20 2.25 0.84
C LEU A 24 8.57 2.98 2.03
N SER A 25 7.82 2.26 2.85
CA SER A 25 7.17 2.80 4.06
C SER A 25 7.46 1.96 5.29
N LEU A 26 7.41 2.58 6.46
CA LEU A 26 7.60 1.90 7.74
C LEU A 26 6.56 0.79 7.95
N MET A 27 5.29 1.08 7.62
CA MET A 27 4.22 0.09 7.64
C MET A 27 4.51 -1.07 6.69
N GLY A 28 4.84 -0.79 5.43
CA GLY A 28 5.09 -1.82 4.42
C GLY A 28 6.27 -2.72 4.78
N LEU A 29 7.36 -2.16 5.32
CA LEU A 29 8.49 -2.94 5.82
C LEU A 29 8.10 -3.85 6.98
N GLN A 30 7.31 -3.35 7.94
CA GLN A 30 6.88 -4.16 9.08
C GLN A 30 5.94 -5.29 8.65
N THR A 31 5.00 -5.01 7.76
CA THR A 31 4.10 -6.05 7.20
C THR A 31 4.90 -7.07 6.40
N TRP A 32 5.88 -6.64 5.62
CA TRP A 32 6.77 -7.56 4.91
C TRP A 32 7.60 -8.43 5.87
N ASN A 33 8.09 -7.86 6.97
CA ASN A 33 8.77 -8.62 8.01
C ASN A 33 7.84 -9.66 8.64
N SER A 34 6.56 -9.34 8.87
CA SER A 34 5.57 -10.31 9.35
C SER A 34 5.39 -11.47 8.36
N ILE A 35 5.30 -11.19 7.06
CA ILE A 35 5.22 -12.23 6.01
C ILE A 35 6.49 -13.11 6.02
N ARG A 36 7.68 -12.50 6.14
CA ARG A 36 8.95 -13.25 6.24
C ARG A 36 9.06 -14.05 7.53
N ALA A 37 8.50 -13.56 8.64
CA ALA A 37 8.43 -14.31 9.89
C ALA A 37 7.58 -15.58 9.73
N ILE A 38 6.48 -15.51 8.96
CA ILE A 38 5.68 -16.70 8.64
C ILE A 38 6.49 -17.69 7.79
N ASP A 39 7.24 -17.21 6.78
CA ASP A 39 8.13 -18.08 5.99
C ASP A 39 9.14 -18.81 6.90
N PHE A 40 9.75 -18.08 7.84
CA PHE A 40 10.69 -18.65 8.80
C PHE A 40 10.03 -19.68 9.71
N LEU A 41 8.89 -19.36 10.31
CA LEU A 41 8.15 -20.30 11.18
C LEU A 41 7.83 -21.60 10.43
N GLN A 42 7.34 -21.51 9.18
CA GLN A 42 7.03 -22.70 8.38
C GLN A 42 8.24 -23.55 7.99
N SER A 43 9.46 -23.00 8.11
CA SER A 43 10.70 -23.77 7.87
C SER A 43 11.13 -24.61 9.08
N LEU A 44 10.55 -24.38 10.26
CA LEU A 44 10.87 -25.11 11.48
C LEU A 44 10.12 -26.45 11.53
N GLY A 45 10.82 -27.53 11.85
CA GLY A 45 10.25 -28.89 11.82
C GLY A 45 9.19 -29.16 12.89
N ASP A 46 9.07 -28.30 13.90
CA ASP A 46 8.10 -28.36 14.99
C ASP A 46 6.91 -27.41 14.80
N VAL A 47 6.82 -26.71 13.66
CA VAL A 47 5.69 -25.84 13.31
C VAL A 47 4.74 -26.55 12.35
N ASP A 48 3.46 -26.63 12.75
CA ASP A 48 2.38 -27.04 11.84
C ASP A 48 1.95 -25.84 10.97
N PRO A 49 2.16 -25.88 9.63
CA PRO A 49 1.80 -24.79 8.73
C PRO A 49 0.29 -24.52 8.68
N GLU A 50 -0.55 -25.48 9.11
CA GLU A 50 -2.00 -25.33 9.19
C GLU A 50 -2.46 -24.74 10.53
N ARG A 51 -1.54 -24.35 11.43
CA ARG A 51 -1.87 -23.84 12.76
C ARG A 51 -1.15 -22.54 13.14
N ILE A 52 -1.07 -21.61 12.19
CA ILE A 52 -0.42 -20.31 12.41
C ILE A 52 -1.43 -19.27 12.89
N GLY A 53 -1.22 -18.71 14.09
CA GLY A 53 -2.00 -17.62 14.65
C GLY A 53 -1.23 -16.29 14.63
N CYS A 54 -1.94 -15.16 14.55
CA CYS A 54 -1.32 -13.83 14.62
C CYS A 54 -2.01 -12.92 15.65
N THR A 55 -1.23 -12.24 16.49
CA THR A 55 -1.74 -11.29 17.49
C THR A 55 -0.76 -10.15 17.68
N GLY A 56 -1.25 -9.02 18.17
CA GLY A 56 -0.47 -7.82 18.42
C GLY A 56 -1.36 -6.73 18.99
N GLU A 57 -0.76 -5.82 19.78
CA GLU A 57 -1.46 -4.70 20.41
C GLU A 57 -1.09 -3.37 19.76
N SER A 58 -2.08 -2.46 19.68
CA SER A 58 -1.89 -1.11 19.15
C SER A 58 -1.34 -1.14 17.71
N GLY A 59 -0.19 -0.51 17.44
CA GLY A 59 0.50 -0.65 16.15
C GLY A 59 0.79 -2.10 15.75
N GLY A 60 1.02 -3.00 16.72
CA GLY A 60 1.09 -4.45 16.50
C GLY A 60 -0.27 -5.04 16.08
N GLY A 61 -1.37 -4.54 16.64
CA GLY A 61 -2.73 -4.88 16.22
C GLY A 61 -3.02 -4.40 14.79
N THR A 62 -2.48 -3.23 14.40
CA THR A 62 -2.45 -2.79 13.01
C THR A 62 -1.75 -3.80 12.12
N GLN A 63 -0.54 -4.22 12.49
CA GLN A 63 0.18 -5.22 11.72
C GLN A 63 -0.56 -6.57 11.66
N THR A 64 -1.24 -6.99 12.74
CA THR A 64 -2.03 -8.24 12.76
C THR A 64 -3.13 -8.25 11.71
N TYR A 65 -4.01 -7.25 11.67
CA TYR A 65 -5.09 -7.27 10.67
C TYR A 65 -4.57 -7.01 9.25
N MET A 66 -3.47 -6.27 9.09
CA MET A 66 -2.84 -6.06 7.78
C MET A 66 -2.23 -7.35 7.23
N VAL A 67 -1.43 -8.08 8.00
CA VAL A 67 -0.82 -9.33 7.52
C VAL A 67 -1.88 -10.42 7.31
N ALA A 68 -2.91 -10.48 8.16
CA ALA A 68 -3.98 -11.47 8.00
C ALA A 68 -4.88 -11.20 6.77
N ALA A 69 -5.01 -9.94 6.34
CA ALA A 69 -5.68 -9.60 5.09
C ALA A 69 -4.85 -9.94 3.85
N LEU A 70 -3.52 -9.98 3.97
CA LEU A 70 -2.59 -10.16 2.84
C LEU A 70 -2.06 -11.59 2.69
N ASP A 71 -2.02 -12.37 3.78
CA ASP A 71 -1.38 -13.69 3.80
C ASP A 71 -2.32 -14.76 4.37
N SER A 72 -2.79 -15.64 3.48
CA SER A 72 -3.76 -16.69 3.80
C SER A 72 -3.21 -17.83 4.68
N ARG A 73 -1.91 -17.82 4.99
CA ARG A 73 -1.30 -18.83 5.88
C ARG A 73 -1.65 -18.59 7.33
N ILE A 74 -2.02 -17.37 7.71
CA ILE A 74 -2.60 -17.09 9.01
C ILE A 74 -3.97 -17.76 9.07
N ARG A 75 -4.22 -18.55 10.10
CA ARG A 75 -5.45 -19.33 10.26
C ARG A 75 -6.40 -18.75 11.31
N VAL A 76 -5.87 -17.95 12.23
CA VAL A 76 -6.59 -17.31 13.33
C VAL A 76 -5.89 -16.00 13.66
N ALA A 77 -6.62 -14.94 13.98
CA ALA A 77 -5.99 -13.73 14.50
C ALA A 77 -6.73 -13.07 15.66
N ALA A 78 -5.99 -12.25 16.40
CA ALA A 78 -6.49 -11.43 17.49
C ALA A 78 -5.84 -10.03 17.46
N PRO A 79 -6.32 -9.08 16.65
CA PRO A 79 -5.88 -7.70 16.76
C PRO A 79 -6.36 -7.10 18.09
N VAL A 80 -5.43 -6.58 18.89
CA VAL A 80 -5.69 -6.07 20.24
C VAL A 80 -5.62 -4.54 20.25
N CYS A 81 -6.66 -3.90 20.79
CA CYS A 81 -6.74 -2.46 21.06
C CYS A 81 -6.42 -1.57 19.83
N MET A 82 -6.80 -1.99 18.61
CA MET A 82 -6.51 -1.20 17.41
C MET A 82 -7.62 -1.04 16.37
N VAL A 83 -8.42 -2.08 16.10
CA VAL A 83 -9.49 -1.97 15.08
C VAL A 83 -10.50 -0.90 15.51
N SER A 84 -10.63 0.16 14.71
CA SER A 84 -11.46 1.33 15.01
C SER A 84 -11.97 1.99 13.73
N ALA A 85 -13.25 2.37 13.71
CA ALA A 85 -13.84 3.12 12.60
C ALA A 85 -13.38 4.59 12.54
N HIS A 86 -12.79 5.09 13.62
CA HIS A 86 -12.60 6.52 13.85
C HIS A 86 -11.19 6.88 14.29
N PHE A 87 -10.30 5.90 14.44
CA PHE A 87 -8.88 6.10 14.70
C PHE A 87 -8.05 5.16 13.82
N GLN A 88 -7.21 5.73 12.97
CA GLN A 88 -6.44 4.97 11.99
C GLN A 88 -5.10 4.42 12.53
N GLY A 89 -4.57 5.00 13.60
CA GLY A 89 -3.20 4.78 14.07
C GLY A 89 -2.42 6.09 14.10
N GLY A 90 -1.66 6.30 15.18
CA GLY A 90 -0.91 7.54 15.40
C GLY A 90 0.50 7.52 14.82
N CYS A 91 1.01 6.34 14.43
CA CYS A 91 2.38 6.17 13.97
C CYS A 91 2.48 5.95 12.45
N LEU A 92 3.62 6.31 11.85
CA LEU A 92 3.96 5.99 10.46
C LEU A 92 3.99 4.48 10.19
N CYS A 93 4.21 3.64 11.22
CA CYS A 93 4.18 2.19 11.09
C CYS A 93 2.77 1.61 10.87
N GLU A 94 1.74 2.45 10.98
CA GLU A 94 0.32 2.07 10.85
C GLU A 94 -0.33 2.69 9.61
N ASN A 95 0.42 3.52 8.88
CA ASN A 95 -0.09 4.40 7.85
C ASN A 95 0.82 4.37 6.62
N ALA A 96 0.42 3.65 5.58
CA ALA A 96 1.00 3.78 4.25
C ALA A 96 0.25 4.83 3.41
N PRO A 97 0.92 5.45 2.41
CA PRO A 97 0.26 6.34 1.47
C PRO A 97 -0.99 5.69 0.86
N SER A 98 -2.08 6.45 0.81
CA SER A 98 -3.35 6.06 0.18
C SER A 98 -4.05 4.83 0.78
N LEU A 99 -3.60 4.28 1.91
CA LEU A 99 -4.15 3.04 2.49
C LEU A 99 -5.65 3.11 2.81
N ARG A 100 -6.15 4.29 3.21
CA ARG A 100 -7.50 4.48 3.74
C ARG A 100 -8.34 5.48 2.92
N LEU A 101 -8.08 5.55 1.62
CA LEU A 101 -8.97 6.25 0.71
C LEU A 101 -10.28 5.46 0.62
N ASP A 102 -11.39 6.10 0.95
CA ASP A 102 -12.74 5.54 0.91
C ASP A 102 -12.93 4.24 1.73
N THR A 103 -12.06 3.99 2.72
CA THR A 103 -12.14 2.82 3.60
C THR A 103 -11.58 3.14 5.00
N ASN A 104 -11.59 2.16 5.92
CA ASN A 104 -11.08 2.31 7.28
C ASN A 104 -10.58 0.97 7.86
N ASN A 105 -10.07 0.98 9.09
CA ASN A 105 -9.52 -0.22 9.75
C ASN A 105 -10.54 -1.35 9.93
N VAL A 106 -11.82 -1.02 10.02
CA VAL A 106 -12.90 -2.00 10.22
C VAL A 106 -13.15 -2.79 8.94
N GLU A 107 -13.18 -2.11 7.80
CA GLU A 107 -13.28 -2.77 6.49
C GLU A 107 -12.03 -3.60 6.18
N ILE A 108 -10.84 -3.07 6.45
CA ILE A 108 -9.59 -3.82 6.26
C ILE A 108 -9.58 -5.08 7.15
N ALA A 109 -9.95 -4.97 8.43
CA ALA A 109 -10.05 -6.13 9.32
C ALA A 109 -11.13 -7.13 8.86
N ALA A 110 -12.20 -6.66 8.20
CA ALA A 110 -13.25 -7.52 7.67
C ALA A 110 -12.80 -8.37 6.47
N LEU A 111 -11.71 -8.00 5.77
CA LEU A 111 -11.11 -8.82 4.71
C LEU A 111 -10.68 -10.21 5.20
N MET A 112 -10.49 -10.37 6.51
CA MET A 112 -10.20 -11.66 7.11
C MET A 112 -11.38 -12.64 7.06
N ALA A 113 -12.61 -12.21 6.77
CA ALA A 113 -13.74 -13.15 6.68
C ALA A 113 -13.46 -14.25 5.64
N PRO A 114 -13.69 -15.54 5.94
CA PRO A 114 -14.32 -16.11 7.14
C PRO A 114 -13.33 -16.68 8.19
N MET A 115 -12.06 -16.27 8.19
CA MET A 115 -11.04 -16.70 9.16
C MET A 115 -11.45 -16.34 10.60
N PRO A 116 -11.22 -17.21 11.61
CA PRO A 116 -11.45 -16.85 13.00
C PRO A 116 -10.73 -15.58 13.48
N MET A 117 -11.48 -14.58 13.95
CA MET A 117 -10.96 -13.32 14.48
C MET A 117 -11.53 -12.95 15.87
N LEU A 118 -10.65 -12.59 16.80
CA LEU A 118 -11.02 -11.99 18.09
C LEU A 118 -10.67 -10.50 18.11
N LEU A 119 -11.66 -9.64 18.24
CA LEU A 119 -11.48 -8.21 18.47
C LEU A 119 -11.35 -7.96 19.97
N VAL A 120 -10.12 -7.76 20.46
CA VAL A 120 -9.89 -7.34 21.85
C VAL A 120 -9.85 -5.81 21.90
N SER A 121 -10.63 -5.23 22.80
CA SER A 121 -10.79 -3.78 22.95
C SER A 121 -10.66 -3.35 24.40
N ALA A 122 -10.42 -2.06 24.65
CA ALA A 122 -10.34 -1.47 25.98
C ALA A 122 -11.37 -0.35 26.15
N THR A 123 -11.88 -0.16 27.38
CA THR A 123 -12.84 0.93 27.68
C THR A 123 -12.18 2.31 27.64
N GLY A 124 -10.87 2.39 27.88
CA GLY A 124 -10.12 3.62 28.00
C GLY A 124 -9.39 4.12 26.75
N ASP A 125 -9.67 3.57 25.56
CA ASP A 125 -9.02 4.00 24.31
C ASP A 125 -9.99 4.14 23.11
N TRP A 126 -9.44 4.34 21.90
CA TRP A 126 -10.20 4.48 20.66
C TRP A 126 -10.99 3.23 20.24
N THR A 127 -10.75 2.08 20.87
CA THR A 127 -11.52 0.84 20.68
C THR A 127 -12.68 0.70 21.66
N ARG A 128 -12.92 1.70 22.52
CA ARG A 128 -14.06 1.67 23.46
C ARG A 128 -15.39 1.41 22.77
N ARG A 129 -15.53 1.73 21.48
CA ARG A 129 -16.77 1.52 20.72
C ARG A 129 -16.90 0.16 20.03
N THR A 130 -15.88 -0.69 20.11
CA THR A 130 -15.82 -1.96 19.40
C THR A 130 -17.07 -2.82 19.59
N PRO A 131 -17.64 -3.00 20.80
CA PRO A 131 -18.80 -3.88 20.96
C PRO A 131 -20.07 -3.37 20.27
N TRP A 132 -20.19 -2.07 19.99
CA TRP A 132 -21.38 -1.44 19.42
C TRP A 132 -21.22 -0.87 18.01
N VAL A 133 -19.98 -0.67 17.52
CA VAL A 133 -19.73 -0.14 16.17
C VAL A 133 -18.93 -1.14 15.33
N GLU A 134 -17.68 -1.40 15.70
CA GLU A 134 -16.76 -2.17 14.85
C GLU A 134 -17.15 -3.66 14.78
N TYR A 135 -17.44 -4.30 15.92
CA TYR A 135 -17.80 -5.71 15.96
C TYR A 135 -19.11 -6.03 15.23
N PRO A 136 -20.23 -5.30 15.44
CA PRO A 136 -21.47 -5.57 14.69
C PRO A 136 -21.29 -5.44 13.17
N PHE A 137 -20.52 -4.47 12.71
CA PHE A 137 -20.20 -4.30 11.28
C PHE A 137 -19.45 -5.51 10.73
N ILE A 138 -18.33 -5.88 11.36
CA ILE A 138 -17.52 -7.02 10.93
C ILE A 138 -18.33 -8.32 11.00
N ARG A 139 -19.10 -8.53 12.07
CA ARG A 139 -19.95 -9.72 12.23
C ARG A 139 -21.01 -9.83 11.13
N ARG A 140 -21.55 -8.71 10.64
CA ARG A 140 -22.47 -8.69 9.50
C ARG A 140 -21.77 -9.17 8.23
N ILE A 141 -20.53 -8.73 7.98
CA ILE A 141 -19.73 -9.19 6.84
C ILE A 141 -19.48 -10.70 6.94
N TYR A 142 -19.07 -11.20 8.10
CA TYR A 142 -18.91 -12.64 8.35
C TYR A 142 -20.21 -13.43 8.12
N GLY A 143 -21.38 -12.79 8.34
CA GLY A 143 -22.69 -13.37 8.06
C GLY A 143 -22.91 -13.72 6.59
N PHE A 144 -22.38 -12.93 5.66
CA PHE A 144 -22.45 -13.23 4.22
C PHE A 144 -21.69 -14.51 3.84
N PHE A 145 -20.75 -14.94 4.68
CA PHE A 145 -20.00 -16.19 4.52
C PHE A 145 -20.54 -17.34 5.39
N GLY A 146 -21.67 -17.16 6.09
CA GLY A 146 -22.17 -18.13 7.06
C GLY A 146 -21.23 -18.32 8.26
N ALA A 147 -20.36 -17.36 8.54
CA ALA A 147 -19.24 -17.49 9.47
C ALA A 147 -19.36 -16.59 10.71
N SER A 148 -20.54 -16.05 11.03
CA SER A 148 -20.70 -15.11 12.16
C SER A 148 -20.23 -15.66 13.53
N ALA A 149 -20.16 -16.99 13.70
CA ALA A 149 -19.62 -17.62 14.92
C ALA A 149 -18.08 -17.61 15.00
N LYS A 150 -17.40 -17.27 13.90
CA LYS A 150 -15.94 -17.16 13.78
C LYS A 150 -15.41 -15.76 14.11
N VAL A 151 -16.26 -14.82 14.48
CA VAL A 151 -15.82 -13.51 14.97
C VAL A 151 -16.43 -13.23 16.34
N LYS A 152 -15.61 -12.73 17.26
CA LYS A 152 -16.04 -12.37 18.61
C LYS A 152 -15.37 -11.06 19.03
N SER A 153 -16.01 -10.32 19.93
CA SER A 153 -15.41 -9.19 20.64
C SER A 153 -15.29 -9.48 22.13
N VAL A 154 -14.19 -9.03 22.73
CA VAL A 154 -13.96 -8.95 24.17
C VAL A 154 -13.53 -7.51 24.48
N GLN A 155 -14.14 -6.90 25.49
CA GLN A 155 -13.77 -5.57 25.96
C GLN A 155 -13.28 -5.67 27.41
N VAL A 156 -12.07 -5.19 27.63
CA VAL A 156 -11.41 -5.17 28.94
C VAL A 156 -11.58 -3.79 29.56
N ASN A 157 -11.97 -3.75 30.84
CA ASN A 157 -12.11 -2.49 31.55
C ASN A 157 -10.75 -1.95 32.02
N ALA A 158 -10.04 -1.28 31.12
CA ALA A 158 -8.71 -0.73 31.36
C ALA A 158 -8.42 0.44 30.39
N PRO A 159 -7.37 1.24 30.66
CA PRO A 159 -6.71 2.06 29.64
C PRO A 159 -6.16 1.21 28.49
N HIS A 160 -5.55 1.85 27.49
CA HIS A 160 -4.84 1.17 26.40
C HIS A 160 -3.83 0.13 26.94
N ASN A 161 -3.96 -1.14 26.55
CA ASN A 161 -3.23 -2.23 27.20
C ASN A 161 -3.12 -3.52 26.37
N TYR A 162 -2.17 -4.36 26.79
CA TYR A 162 -2.16 -5.81 26.55
C TYR A 162 -1.99 -6.60 27.86
N ASN A 163 -2.86 -6.33 28.85
CA ASN A 163 -2.78 -6.91 30.18
C ASN A 163 -3.17 -8.41 30.19
N ARG A 164 -3.10 -9.03 31.38
CA ARG A 164 -3.40 -10.46 31.56
C ARG A 164 -4.79 -10.86 31.04
N GLU A 165 -5.82 -10.05 31.29
CA GLU A 165 -7.17 -10.33 30.82
C GLU A 165 -7.25 -10.35 29.28
N SER A 166 -6.65 -9.34 28.62
CA SER A 166 -6.51 -9.27 27.17
C SER A 166 -5.73 -10.47 26.60
N ARG A 167 -4.64 -10.88 27.26
CA ARG A 167 -3.81 -12.03 26.86
C ARG A 167 -4.54 -13.36 27.01
N GLU A 168 -5.18 -13.62 28.14
CA GLU A 168 -5.96 -14.83 28.38
C GLU A 168 -7.14 -14.98 27.41
N ALA A 169 -7.78 -13.87 27.02
CA ALA A 169 -8.81 -13.89 25.98
C ALA A 169 -8.24 -14.34 24.62
N ALA A 170 -7.06 -13.84 24.25
CA ALA A 170 -6.36 -14.27 23.04
C ALA A 170 -5.92 -15.75 23.13
N TYR A 171 -5.35 -16.19 24.26
CA TYR A 171 -4.95 -17.58 24.48
C TYR A 171 -6.11 -18.54 24.30
N ALA A 172 -7.26 -18.27 24.93
CA ALA A 172 -8.45 -19.09 24.80
C ALA A 172 -8.99 -19.12 23.36
N TRP A 173 -8.90 -18.02 22.63
CA TRP A 173 -9.31 -17.96 21.22
C TRP A 173 -8.41 -18.80 20.32
N PHE A 174 -7.08 -18.69 20.45
CA PHE A 174 -6.14 -19.54 19.74
C PHE A 174 -6.30 -21.01 20.12
N GLY A 175 -6.47 -21.30 21.42
CA GLY A 175 -6.73 -22.65 21.92
C GLY A 175 -7.94 -23.30 21.28
N LYS A 176 -9.03 -22.55 21.11
CA LYS A 176 -10.24 -23.04 20.42
C LYS A 176 -9.97 -23.39 18.96
N TRP A 177 -9.34 -22.48 18.21
CA TRP A 177 -9.27 -22.59 16.75
C TRP A 177 -8.05 -23.32 16.22
N LEU A 178 -6.93 -23.34 16.96
CA LEU A 178 -5.70 -24.02 16.59
C LEU A 178 -5.56 -25.37 17.30
N LEU A 179 -6.08 -25.50 18.53
CA LEU A 179 -5.91 -26.71 19.37
C LEU A 179 -7.22 -27.48 19.60
N GLY A 180 -8.35 -26.99 19.08
CA GLY A 180 -9.64 -27.65 19.19
C GLY A 180 -10.25 -27.67 20.60
N SER A 181 -9.74 -26.86 21.53
CA SER A 181 -10.22 -26.85 22.92
C SER A 181 -10.94 -25.55 23.24
N SER A 182 -12.23 -25.64 23.57
CA SER A 182 -13.05 -24.48 23.94
C SER A 182 -13.08 -24.20 25.45
N ASP A 183 -12.26 -24.90 26.24
CA ASP A 183 -12.17 -24.75 27.70
C ASP A 183 -11.20 -23.60 28.05
N PRO A 184 -11.70 -22.42 28.48
CA PRO A 184 -10.85 -21.26 28.76
C PRO A 184 -9.92 -21.46 29.96
N GLU A 185 -10.24 -22.37 30.89
CA GLU A 185 -9.42 -22.60 32.08
C GLU A 185 -8.07 -23.24 31.73
N ARG A 186 -8.01 -23.98 30.61
CA ARG A 186 -6.75 -24.52 30.08
C ARG A 186 -5.78 -23.46 29.59
N PHE A 187 -6.29 -22.27 29.28
CA PHE A 187 -5.56 -21.19 28.63
C PHE A 187 -5.33 -19.98 29.55
N LYS A 188 -5.44 -20.19 30.87
CA LYS A 188 -5.05 -19.20 31.87
C LYS A 188 -3.53 -19.00 31.86
N GLU A 189 -3.12 -17.75 32.05
CA GLU A 189 -1.71 -17.39 32.13
C GLU A 189 -1.09 -18.07 33.36
N ARG A 190 0.03 -18.74 33.13
CA ARG A 190 0.80 -19.41 34.18
C ARG A 190 1.91 -18.47 34.67
N PRO A 191 2.36 -18.60 35.93
CA PRO A 191 3.55 -17.88 36.38
C PRO A 191 4.73 -18.13 35.43
N TYR A 192 5.45 -17.06 35.09
CA TYR A 192 6.62 -17.11 34.22
C TYR A 192 7.69 -16.16 34.74
N THR A 193 8.92 -16.39 34.32
CA THR A 193 10.04 -15.47 34.52
C THR A 193 10.31 -14.78 33.19
N LEU A 194 10.50 -13.46 33.21
CA LEU A 194 10.86 -12.72 32.01
C LEU A 194 12.30 -13.05 31.61
N ASP A 195 12.51 -13.44 30.35
CA ASP A 195 13.84 -13.62 29.79
C ASP A 195 14.61 -12.29 29.75
N LYS A 196 15.94 -12.35 29.87
CA LYS A 196 16.77 -11.14 29.76
C LYS A 196 16.92 -10.76 28.29
N ASP A 197 17.01 -9.47 28.01
CA ASP A 197 17.20 -8.96 26.64
C ASP A 197 18.38 -9.64 25.91
N GLN A 198 19.49 -9.86 26.60
CA GLN A 198 20.68 -10.51 26.02
C GLN A 198 20.43 -11.95 25.54
N ASP A 199 19.43 -12.63 26.10
CA ASP A 199 19.08 -14.02 25.81
C ASP A 199 18.09 -14.11 24.63
N ILE A 200 17.41 -13.01 24.28
CA ILE A 200 16.37 -12.96 23.24
C ILE A 200 16.74 -12.11 22.01
N LEU A 201 17.80 -11.30 22.11
CA LEU A 201 18.35 -10.55 20.98
C LEU A 201 19.34 -11.42 20.18
N VAL A 202 19.23 -11.39 18.85
CA VAL A 202 20.17 -12.07 17.96
C VAL A 202 21.54 -11.38 17.99
N PHE A 203 21.55 -10.04 18.07
CA PHE A 203 22.76 -9.23 18.10
C PHE A 203 22.90 -8.52 19.45
N SER A 204 22.76 -9.27 20.55
CA SER A 204 22.90 -8.75 21.92
C SER A 204 24.25 -8.06 22.18
N GLY A 205 25.32 -8.56 21.56
CA GLY A 205 26.66 -7.94 21.57
C GLY A 205 26.84 -6.75 20.61
N GLY A 206 25.82 -6.40 19.83
CA GLY A 206 25.84 -5.30 18.85
C GLY A 206 26.55 -5.61 17.53
N GLU A 207 27.28 -6.72 17.44
CA GLU A 207 27.94 -7.16 16.22
C GLU A 207 26.92 -7.69 15.21
N ARG A 208 27.00 -7.20 13.97
CA ARG A 208 26.19 -7.66 12.85
C ARG A 208 27.07 -8.37 11.83
N PRO A 209 26.49 -9.23 10.97
CA PRO A 209 27.23 -9.81 9.85
C PRO A 209 27.95 -8.73 9.03
N SER A 210 29.15 -9.03 8.55
CA SER A 210 29.98 -8.06 7.82
C SER A 210 29.34 -7.54 6.53
N ASN A 211 28.37 -8.26 5.99
CA ASN A 211 27.57 -7.89 4.82
C ASN A 211 26.21 -7.26 5.16
N ALA A 212 25.93 -6.95 6.43
CA ALA A 212 24.69 -6.30 6.83
C ALA A 212 24.59 -4.89 6.22
N LEU A 213 23.50 -4.62 5.51
CA LEU A 213 23.26 -3.31 4.92
C LEU A 213 22.98 -2.25 5.99
N ASP A 214 23.53 -1.05 5.81
CA ASP A 214 23.12 0.15 6.54
C ASP A 214 21.80 0.72 5.96
N ALA A 215 21.30 1.81 6.55
CA ALA A 215 20.08 2.49 6.08
C ALA A 215 20.13 2.79 4.57
N ARG A 216 21.26 3.34 4.10
CA ARG A 216 21.44 3.75 2.70
C ARG A 216 21.46 2.53 1.78
N GLY A 217 22.18 1.49 2.15
CA GLY A 217 22.25 0.23 1.43
C GLY A 217 20.90 -0.44 1.31
N LEU A 218 20.12 -0.48 2.40
CA LEU A 218 18.76 -1.03 2.40
C LEU A 218 17.84 -0.24 1.46
N ILE A 219 17.83 1.09 1.56
CA ILE A 219 17.01 1.95 0.68
C ILE A 219 17.41 1.73 -0.78
N ALA A 220 18.72 1.75 -1.08
CA ALA A 220 19.22 1.54 -2.44
C ALA A 220 18.82 0.16 -2.98
N HIS A 221 18.85 -0.87 -2.14
CA HIS A 221 18.44 -2.22 -2.48
C HIS A 221 16.95 -2.28 -2.85
N VAL A 222 16.06 -1.73 -2.02
CA VAL A 222 14.62 -1.70 -2.31
C VAL A 222 14.29 -0.89 -3.55
N VAL A 223 14.97 0.26 -3.74
CA VAL A 223 14.84 1.08 -4.96
C VAL A 223 15.27 0.29 -6.20
N SER A 224 16.35 -0.49 -6.12
CA SER A 224 16.84 -1.33 -7.22
C SER A 224 15.80 -2.39 -7.61
N ILE A 225 15.19 -3.07 -6.64
CA ILE A 225 14.11 -4.05 -6.86
C ILE A 225 12.91 -3.37 -7.57
N SER A 226 12.51 -2.20 -7.08
CA SER A 226 11.38 -1.44 -7.62
C SER A 226 11.64 -1.01 -9.06
N LYS A 227 12.83 -0.46 -9.34
CA LYS A 227 13.27 -0.13 -10.71
C LYS A 227 13.25 -1.35 -11.62
N GLY A 228 13.83 -2.47 -11.18
CA GLY A 228 13.83 -3.70 -11.96
C GLY A 228 12.41 -4.20 -12.28
N SER A 229 11.47 -4.05 -11.35
CA SER A 229 10.06 -4.40 -11.55
C SER A 229 9.38 -3.49 -12.57
N LEU A 230 9.62 -2.17 -12.49
CA LEU A 230 9.10 -1.20 -13.46
C LEU A 230 9.68 -1.41 -14.87
N GLU A 231 10.97 -1.71 -14.99
CA GLU A 231 11.59 -2.01 -16.29
C GLU A 231 10.97 -3.24 -16.95
N LYS A 232 10.63 -4.28 -16.17
CA LYS A 232 9.93 -5.49 -16.66
C LYS A 232 8.49 -5.22 -17.10
N LEU A 233 7.88 -4.13 -16.63
CA LEU A 233 6.53 -3.70 -17.03
C LEU A 233 6.53 -2.80 -18.26
N LYS A 234 7.70 -2.34 -18.75
CA LYS A 234 7.77 -1.57 -20.00
C LYS A 234 7.35 -2.44 -21.18
N PRO A 235 6.36 -1.99 -21.98
CA PRO A 235 5.88 -2.78 -23.10
C PRO A 235 6.89 -2.79 -24.24
N LYS A 236 7.19 -3.99 -24.77
CA LYS A 236 8.05 -4.18 -25.95
C LYS A 236 7.25 -4.54 -27.20
N ASP A 237 5.98 -4.87 -27.04
CA ASP A 237 5.05 -5.24 -28.09
C ASP A 237 3.61 -4.89 -27.67
N ALA A 238 2.64 -5.15 -28.56
CA ALA A 238 1.24 -4.84 -28.32
C ALA A 238 0.62 -5.60 -27.14
N ARG A 239 1.01 -6.86 -26.90
CA ARG A 239 0.50 -7.64 -25.76
C ARG A 239 1.07 -7.11 -24.45
N GLY A 240 2.36 -6.79 -24.45
CA GLY A 240 3.04 -6.11 -23.35
C GLY A 240 2.40 -4.78 -23.02
N LEU A 241 1.94 -4.01 -24.01
CA LEU A 241 1.23 -2.74 -23.80
C LEU A 241 -0.10 -2.96 -23.09
N VAL A 242 -0.89 -3.96 -23.49
CA VAL A 242 -2.15 -4.30 -22.80
C VAL A 242 -1.90 -4.67 -21.35
N ARG A 243 -0.91 -5.55 -21.09
CA ARG A 243 -0.52 -5.94 -19.73
C ARG A 243 -0.05 -4.75 -18.90
N SER A 244 0.82 -3.91 -19.47
CA SER A 244 1.36 -2.72 -18.81
C SER A 244 0.25 -1.75 -18.44
N LYS A 245 -0.68 -1.47 -19.37
CA LYS A 245 -1.85 -0.62 -19.12
C LYS A 245 -2.73 -1.15 -18.01
N LYS A 246 -2.94 -2.46 -17.93
CA LYS A 246 -3.71 -3.07 -16.85
C LYS A 246 -3.04 -2.82 -15.50
N ILE A 247 -1.77 -3.23 -15.36
CA ILE A 247 -1.07 -3.18 -14.07
C ILE A 247 -0.75 -1.74 -13.66
N MET A 248 -0.05 -0.99 -14.52
CA MET A 248 0.36 0.38 -14.23
C MET A 248 -0.84 1.33 -14.18
N GLY A 249 -1.87 1.08 -15.00
CA GLY A 249 -3.10 1.87 -14.97
C GLY A 249 -3.85 1.72 -13.65
N GLU A 250 -4.03 0.49 -13.16
CA GLU A 250 -4.61 0.23 -11.84
C GLU A 250 -3.79 0.87 -10.72
N MET A 251 -2.46 0.73 -10.75
CA MET A 251 -1.57 1.39 -9.78
C MET A 251 -1.69 2.91 -9.81
N MET A 252 -1.67 3.53 -11.00
CA MET A 252 -1.78 4.98 -11.12
C MET A 252 -3.17 5.49 -10.70
N ALA A 253 -4.24 4.79 -11.08
CA ALA A 253 -5.60 5.14 -10.68
C ALA A 253 -5.75 5.11 -9.16
N GLY A 254 -5.24 4.06 -8.50
CA GLY A 254 -5.25 3.95 -7.04
C GLY A 254 -4.38 5.02 -6.35
N CYS A 255 -3.14 5.22 -6.81
CA CYS A 255 -2.21 6.17 -6.19
C CYS A 255 -2.64 7.63 -6.36
N LEU A 256 -3.15 7.99 -7.54
CA LEU A 256 -3.56 9.37 -7.84
C LEU A 256 -5.02 9.63 -7.45
N SER A 257 -5.79 8.58 -7.14
CA SER A 257 -7.23 8.65 -6.86
C SER A 257 -7.98 9.37 -7.98
N VAL A 258 -7.52 9.16 -9.22
CA VAL A 258 -8.11 9.77 -10.41
C VAL A 258 -9.00 8.77 -11.11
N GLU A 259 -10.25 9.16 -11.33
CA GLU A 259 -11.10 8.47 -12.27
C GLU A 259 -10.72 8.87 -13.70
N SER A 260 -10.69 7.90 -14.61
CA SER A 260 -10.63 8.20 -16.04
C SER A 260 -11.96 8.82 -16.48
N ASP A 261 -12.04 10.15 -16.51
CA ASP A 261 -13.25 10.85 -16.96
C ASP A 261 -13.20 11.03 -18.49
N PRO A 262 -14.13 10.44 -19.26
CA PRO A 262 -14.20 10.62 -20.70
C PRO A 262 -14.58 12.05 -21.14
N LYS A 263 -14.90 12.96 -20.22
CA LYS A 263 -15.40 14.32 -20.50
C LYS A 263 -14.30 15.40 -20.61
N ALA A 264 -13.03 15.02 -20.70
CA ALA A 264 -11.97 16.00 -20.96
C ALA A 264 -12.17 16.63 -22.35
N GLU A 265 -12.24 17.96 -22.40
CA GLU A 265 -12.41 18.73 -23.62
C GLU A 265 -11.13 19.51 -23.94
N ALA A 266 -10.82 19.64 -25.23
CA ALA A 266 -9.72 20.48 -25.71
C ALA A 266 -10.27 21.84 -26.16
N THR A 267 -9.85 22.91 -25.50
CA THR A 267 -10.22 24.28 -25.89
C THR A 267 -9.08 24.95 -26.65
N VAL A 268 -9.35 25.40 -27.88
CA VAL A 268 -8.34 26.09 -28.70
C VAL A 268 -8.09 27.49 -28.15
N ARG A 269 -6.81 27.82 -27.96
CA ARG A 269 -6.32 29.13 -27.49
C ARG A 269 -5.66 29.96 -28.61
N GLY A 270 -5.24 29.32 -29.70
CA GLY A 270 -4.69 30.03 -30.86
C GLY A 270 -4.18 29.10 -31.94
N LYS A 271 -3.94 29.64 -33.12
CA LYS A 271 -3.37 28.91 -34.26
C LYS A 271 -2.27 29.72 -34.93
N ALA A 272 -1.26 29.03 -35.46
CA ALA A 272 -0.18 29.62 -36.24
C ALA A 272 0.32 28.63 -37.29
N HIS A 273 0.87 29.14 -38.38
CA HIS A 273 1.63 28.32 -39.34
C HIS A 273 3.08 28.21 -38.90
N ILE A 274 3.64 27.00 -38.98
CA ILE A 274 5.05 26.74 -38.68
C ILE A 274 5.72 25.98 -39.83
N LYS A 275 7.03 26.19 -39.97
CA LYS A 275 7.84 25.47 -40.96
C LYS A 275 8.19 24.06 -40.44
N PRO A 276 8.28 23.04 -41.33
CA PRO A 276 7.88 23.04 -42.73
C PRO A 276 6.42 22.56 -42.87
N LYS A 277 5.49 23.47 -43.20
CA LYS A 277 4.10 23.18 -43.60
C LYS A 277 3.26 22.43 -42.56
N ALA A 278 3.28 22.89 -41.32
CA ALA A 278 2.36 22.43 -40.29
C ALA A 278 1.53 23.59 -39.70
N ILE A 279 0.35 23.27 -39.19
CA ILE A 279 -0.47 24.17 -38.39
C ILE A 279 -0.23 23.82 -36.93
N LEU A 280 0.29 24.79 -36.17
CA LEU A 280 0.37 24.76 -34.72
C LEU A 280 -0.97 25.25 -34.15
N THR A 281 -1.62 24.43 -33.35
CA THR A 281 -2.77 24.80 -32.53
C THR A 281 -2.33 24.81 -31.07
N ARG A 282 -2.42 25.96 -30.40
CA ARG A 282 -2.31 26.06 -28.93
C ARG A 282 -3.66 25.73 -28.34
N LEU A 283 -3.70 24.86 -27.35
CA LEU A 283 -4.92 24.42 -26.69
C LEU A 283 -4.71 24.23 -25.20
N THR A 284 -5.81 24.17 -24.45
CA THR A 284 -5.83 23.63 -23.08
C THR A 284 -6.73 22.40 -23.07
N ILE A 285 -6.39 21.42 -22.24
CA ILE A 285 -7.21 20.22 -22.00
C ILE A 285 -7.69 20.27 -20.56
N GLY A 286 -8.99 20.11 -20.34
CA GLY A 286 -9.56 20.14 -19.00
C GLY A 286 -11.02 19.68 -18.99
N ARG A 287 -11.54 19.44 -17.80
CA ARG A 287 -12.96 19.09 -17.63
C ARG A 287 -13.81 20.35 -17.55
N LYS A 288 -14.90 20.36 -18.31
CA LYS A 288 -15.83 21.48 -18.36
C LYS A 288 -16.37 21.80 -16.95
N GLY A 289 -16.20 23.05 -16.51
CA GLY A 289 -16.69 23.52 -15.21
C GLY A 289 -15.78 23.23 -14.02
N MET A 290 -14.65 22.52 -14.20
CA MET A 290 -13.74 22.14 -13.11
C MET A 290 -12.53 23.09 -12.95
N GLY A 291 -12.34 24.05 -13.86
CA GLY A 291 -11.26 25.04 -13.81
C GLY A 291 -9.87 24.51 -14.18
N GLU A 292 -9.77 23.24 -14.57
CA GLU A 292 -8.52 22.61 -14.97
C GLU A 292 -8.08 23.07 -16.36
N GLU A 293 -6.79 23.40 -16.51
CA GLU A 293 -6.22 23.75 -17.81
C GLU A 293 -4.83 23.15 -17.98
N ILE A 294 -4.74 21.99 -18.62
CA ILE A 294 -3.46 21.39 -19.02
C ILE A 294 -3.07 22.00 -20.37
N PRO A 295 -2.01 22.82 -20.47
CA PRO A 295 -1.62 23.43 -21.72
C PRO A 295 -1.08 22.39 -22.70
N GLY A 296 -1.41 22.56 -23.97
CA GLY A 296 -1.01 21.67 -25.06
C GLY A 296 -0.74 22.39 -26.37
N VAL A 297 0.01 21.71 -27.22
CA VAL A 297 0.27 22.10 -28.61
C VAL A 297 -0.03 20.91 -29.52
N LEU A 298 -0.80 21.17 -30.56
CA LEU A 298 -1.11 20.18 -31.60
C LEU A 298 -0.55 20.67 -32.92
N LEU A 299 0.39 19.92 -33.48
CA LEU A 299 0.97 20.13 -34.80
C LEU A 299 0.26 19.23 -35.80
N ARG A 300 -0.31 19.83 -36.85
CA ARG A 300 -0.94 19.09 -37.95
C ARG A 300 -0.20 19.34 -39.26
N PRO A 301 0.28 18.30 -39.95
CA PRO A 301 0.89 18.46 -41.26
C PRO A 301 -0.20 18.74 -42.31
N THR A 302 0.18 19.34 -43.43
CA THR A 302 -0.75 19.57 -44.56
C THR A 302 -1.23 18.27 -45.19
N LYS A 303 -0.39 17.22 -45.25
CA LYS A 303 -0.76 15.88 -45.71
C LYS A 303 -0.95 14.97 -44.49
N ARG A 304 -2.18 14.56 -44.22
CA ARG A 304 -2.55 13.79 -43.03
C ARG A 304 -2.86 12.35 -43.40
N THR A 305 -2.37 11.41 -42.59
CA THR A 305 -2.73 9.99 -42.69
C THR A 305 -3.92 9.61 -41.80
N GLY A 306 -4.39 10.55 -40.97
CA GLY A 306 -5.39 10.30 -39.93
C GLY A 306 -4.83 9.71 -38.63
N ARG A 307 -3.52 9.41 -38.58
CA ARG A 307 -2.85 8.92 -37.36
C ARG A 307 -2.45 10.07 -36.45
N GLY A 308 -2.57 9.86 -35.14
CA GLY A 308 -2.14 10.81 -34.11
C GLY A 308 -1.06 10.20 -33.21
N THR A 309 -0.10 11.02 -32.80
CA THR A 309 0.97 10.67 -31.85
C THR A 309 0.97 11.68 -30.70
N LEU A 310 0.87 11.18 -29.46
CA LEU A 310 1.13 11.97 -28.26
C LEU A 310 2.62 11.84 -27.91
N VAL A 311 3.32 12.97 -27.81
CA VAL A 311 4.72 13.05 -27.39
C VAL A 311 4.77 13.76 -26.03
N VAL A 312 5.25 13.05 -25.02
CA VAL A 312 5.37 13.57 -23.66
C VAL A 312 6.85 13.79 -23.33
N TYR A 313 7.17 15.00 -22.90
CA TYR A 313 8.48 15.37 -22.37
C TYR A 313 8.37 15.69 -20.88
N GLN A 314 9.42 15.39 -20.12
CA GLN A 314 9.48 15.73 -18.70
C GLN A 314 9.40 17.25 -18.47
N ASP A 315 10.13 18.03 -19.29
CA ASP A 315 10.16 19.50 -19.21
C ASP A 315 9.03 20.17 -20.02
N GLY A 316 7.95 19.44 -20.30
CA GLY A 316 6.76 19.95 -20.97
C GLY A 316 6.86 20.13 -22.48
N LYS A 317 5.78 20.66 -23.06
CA LYS A 317 5.52 20.73 -24.51
C LYS A 317 6.50 21.61 -25.28
N SER A 318 7.23 22.49 -24.59
CA SER A 318 8.23 23.38 -25.17
C SER A 318 9.35 22.60 -25.87
N LYS A 319 9.70 21.41 -25.35
CA LYS A 319 10.72 20.52 -25.90
C LYS A 319 10.36 19.91 -27.25
N LEU A 320 9.10 20.03 -27.69
CA LEU A 320 8.70 19.67 -29.04
C LEU A 320 9.34 20.59 -30.10
N PHE A 321 9.94 21.71 -29.69
CA PHE A 321 10.51 22.71 -30.57
C PHE A 321 12.01 22.94 -30.32
N GLU A 322 12.72 23.29 -31.38
CA GLU A 322 14.04 23.90 -31.36
C GLU A 322 13.90 25.32 -31.89
N GLY A 323 13.91 26.31 -30.99
CA GLY A 323 13.56 27.69 -31.32
C GLY A 323 12.11 27.82 -31.80
N ARG A 324 11.92 28.17 -33.08
CA ARG A 324 10.60 28.34 -33.70
C ARG A 324 10.19 27.17 -34.61
N CYS A 325 11.01 26.13 -34.70
CA CYS A 325 10.79 24.97 -35.56
C CYS A 325 10.51 23.73 -34.70
N PRO A 326 9.73 22.74 -35.20
CA PRO A 326 9.64 21.43 -34.54
C PRO A 326 11.02 20.76 -34.46
N ASN A 327 11.30 20.07 -33.37
CA ASN A 327 12.52 19.30 -33.21
C ASN A 327 12.58 18.11 -34.22
N PRO A 328 13.69 17.37 -34.31
CA PRO A 328 13.84 16.27 -35.27
C PRO A 328 12.76 15.17 -35.15
N LEU A 329 12.37 14.80 -33.94
CA LEU A 329 11.33 13.78 -33.71
C LEU A 329 9.97 14.25 -34.24
N ALA A 330 9.57 15.47 -33.88
CA ALA A 330 8.31 16.07 -34.31
C ALA A 330 8.29 16.26 -35.84
N SER A 331 9.39 16.73 -36.42
CA SER A 331 9.54 16.91 -37.87
C SER A 331 9.42 15.58 -38.63
N GLY A 332 10.02 14.50 -38.10
CA GLY A 332 9.91 13.16 -38.68
C GLY A 332 8.47 12.63 -38.66
N LEU A 333 7.78 12.75 -37.52
CA LEU A 333 6.37 12.35 -37.38
C LEU A 333 5.44 13.15 -38.31
N LEU A 334 5.63 14.47 -38.39
CA LEU A 334 4.88 15.33 -39.31
C LEU A 334 5.12 14.95 -40.77
N SER A 335 6.35 14.62 -41.14
CA SER A 335 6.69 14.17 -42.50
C SER A 335 6.05 12.82 -42.85
N ALA A 336 5.87 11.94 -41.86
CA ALA A 336 5.07 10.72 -41.98
C ALA A 336 3.55 10.97 -41.98
N GLY A 337 3.12 12.23 -41.89
CA GLY A 337 1.72 12.65 -41.94
C GLY A 337 0.93 12.42 -40.66
N HIS A 338 1.59 12.26 -39.51
CA HIS A 338 0.96 12.15 -38.20
C HIS A 338 0.57 13.52 -37.64
N ASP A 339 -0.59 13.61 -36.99
CA ASP A 339 -0.90 14.70 -36.06
C ASP A 339 -0.06 14.51 -34.79
N VAL A 340 0.64 15.54 -34.31
CA VAL A 340 1.53 15.43 -33.14
C VAL A 340 1.02 16.32 -32.01
N LEU A 341 0.57 15.71 -30.92
CA LEU A 341 0.15 16.40 -29.69
C LEU A 341 1.28 16.35 -28.66
N SER A 342 1.53 17.45 -27.97
CA SER A 342 2.33 17.47 -26.74
C SER A 342 1.69 18.37 -25.70
N ILE A 343 1.85 18.03 -24.43
CA ILE A 343 1.17 18.67 -23.29
C ILE A 343 2.16 18.89 -22.14
N ASP A 344 1.86 19.82 -21.25
CA ASP A 344 2.62 20.01 -20.01
C ASP A 344 2.07 19.10 -18.91
N CYS A 345 2.42 17.81 -18.93
CA CYS A 345 1.90 16.82 -17.97
C CYS A 345 2.16 17.17 -16.51
N PHE A 346 3.23 17.91 -16.21
CA PHE A 346 3.67 18.23 -14.85
C PHE A 346 3.50 19.70 -14.49
N LEU A 347 2.90 20.50 -15.37
CA LEU A 347 2.76 21.96 -15.21
C LEU A 347 4.08 22.68 -14.88
N THR A 348 5.20 22.11 -15.35
CA THR A 348 6.58 22.61 -15.21
C THR A 348 6.92 23.64 -16.26
#